data_AF-A0A381ZMA4-F1
#
_entry.id   AF-A0A381ZMA4-F1
#
_cell.length_a   1.000
_cell.length_b   1.000
_cell.length_c   1.000
_cell.angle_alpha   90.00
_cell.angle_beta   90.00
_cell.angle_gamma   90.00
#
_symmetry.space_group_name_H-M   'P 1'
#
loop_
_entity.id
_entity.type
_entity.pdbx_description
1 polymer ?
#
loop_
_entity_poly.entity_id
_entity_poly.type
_entity_poly.pdbx_seq_one_letter_code
_entity_poly.pdbx_strand_id
1 'polypeptide(L)' 'MVKPFKVNISDQIIKDIYDKVKKYPWHEMPNDGGWEYGTNLDYMKEISKYWVSEFDWRKHEKEINKFPNFIT' A
#
# COMPACT_ATOMS: atom_id res chain seq x y z
N MET A 1 -23.04 2.64 19.19
CA MET A 1 -24.22 2.83 18.29
C MET A 1 -23.72 2.52 16.90
N VAL A 2 -24.30 1.53 16.21
CA VAL A 2 -23.79 1.11 14.90
C VAL A 2 -24.15 2.15 13.84
N LYS A 3 -23.16 2.59 13.05
CA LYS A 3 -23.31 3.57 11.96
C LYS A 3 -22.75 3.03 10.65
N PRO A 4 -23.43 3.23 9.50
CA PRO A 4 -22.88 2.90 8.19
C PRO A 4 -21.55 3.62 7.95
N PHE A 5 -20.66 2.94 7.24
CA PHE A 5 -19.33 3.45 6.89
C PHE A 5 -19.04 3.19 5.40
N LYS A 6 -18.32 4.12 4.79
CA LYS A 6 -17.82 4.00 3.43
C LYS A 6 -16.36 4.42 3.42
N VAL A 7 -15.48 3.56 2.92
CA VAL A 7 -14.08 3.91 2.71
C VAL A 7 -14.01 5.01 1.65
N ASN A 8 -13.36 6.12 1.97
CA ASN A 8 -13.16 7.23 1.05
C ASN A 8 -11.82 7.89 1.37
N ILE A 9 -10.77 7.48 0.66
CA ILE A 9 -9.43 8.02 0.81
C ILE A 9 -9.23 9.12 -0.23
N SER A 10 -8.70 10.28 0.17
CA SER A 10 -8.47 11.38 -0.76
C SER A 10 -7.35 11.06 -1.76
N ASP A 11 -7.42 11.64 -2.97
CA ASP A 11 -6.34 11.50 -3.96
C ASP A 11 -5.00 12.01 -3.42
N GLN A 12 -5.03 13.03 -2.57
CA GLN A 12 -3.84 13.58 -1.92
C GLN A 12 -3.14 12.52 -1.04
N ILE A 13 -3.89 11.79 -0.21
CA ILE A 13 -3.31 10.74 0.64
C ILE A 13 -2.69 9.63 -0.22
N ILE A 14 -3.37 9.21 -1.29
CA ILE A 14 -2.86 8.18 -2.21
C ILE A 14 -1.55 8.65 -2.85
N LYS A 15 -1.53 9.89 -3.36
CA LYS A 15 -0.35 10.50 -3.96
C LYS A 15 0.82 10.58 -2.97
N ASP A 16 0.56 11.03 -1.74
CA ASP A 16 1.59 11.17 -0.70
C ASP A 16 2.20 9.81 -0.33
N ILE A 17 1.38 8.75 -0.26
CA ILE A 17 1.85 7.37 -0.05
C ILE A 17 2.74 6.94 -1.22
N TYR A 18 2.29 7.13 -2.47
CA TYR A 18 3.06 6.74 -3.65
C TYR A 18 4.39 7.48 -3.73
N ASP A 19 4.42 8.77 -3.41
CA ASP A 19 5.64 9.57 -3.36
C ASP A 19 6.59 9.08 -2.26
N LYS A 20 6.06 8.68 -1.10
CA LYS A 20 6.86 8.11 0.00
C LYS A 20 7.49 6.77 -0.39
N VAL A 21 6.72 5.87 -1.02
CA VAL A 21 7.23 4.57 -1.48
C VAL A 21 8.31 4.74 -2.55
N LYS A 22 8.10 5.63 -3.53
CA LYS A 22 9.09 5.93 -4.59
C LYS A 22 10.41 6.47 -4.03
N LYS A 23 10.36 7.22 -2.93
CA LYS A 23 11.52 7.89 -2.32
C LYS A 23 12.22 7.05 -1.26
N TYR A 24 11.81 5.80 -1.05
CA TYR A 24 12.41 4.96 -0.02
C TYR A 24 13.94 4.84 -0.21
N PRO A 25 14.75 5.11 0.83
CA PRO A 25 16.20 5.11 0.73
C PRO A 25 16.74 3.66 0.75
N TRP A 26 16.74 3.00 -0.40
CA TRP A 26 17.16 1.58 -0.52
C TRP A 26 18.56 1.26 0.01
N HIS A 27 19.45 2.25 0.12
CA HIS A 27 20.80 2.06 0.67
C HIS A 27 20.78 1.81 2.18
N GLU A 28 19.68 2.11 2.87
CA GLU A 28 19.49 1.82 4.29
C GLU A 28 19.04 0.36 4.53
N MET A 29 18.60 -0.35 3.48
CA MET A 29 18.16 -1.73 3.59
C MET A 29 19.34 -2.68 3.36
N PRO A 30 19.66 -3.58 4.31
CA PRO A 30 20.74 -4.55 4.15
C PRO A 30 20.53 -5.47 2.94
N ASN A 31 21.63 -5.82 2.27
CA ASN A 31 21.64 -6.82 1.22
C ASN A 31 22.17 -8.15 1.77
N ASP A 32 21.40 -8.73 2.68
CA ASP A 32 21.82 -9.91 3.47
C ASP A 32 21.58 -11.24 2.73
N GLY A 33 20.94 -11.19 1.56
CA GLY A 33 20.57 -12.36 0.76
C GLY A 33 19.42 -13.17 1.39
N GLY A 34 18.53 -13.68 0.55
CA GLY A 34 17.44 -14.56 1.00
C GLY A 34 16.50 -13.91 2.02
N TRP A 35 15.75 -14.75 2.76
CA TRP A 35 14.67 -14.32 3.66
C TRP A 35 14.96 -14.54 5.15
N GLU A 36 16.20 -14.92 5.49
CA GLU A 36 16.57 -15.40 6.82
C GLU A 36 16.41 -14.34 7.92
N TYR A 37 16.52 -13.06 7.56
CA TYR A 37 16.42 -11.91 8.48
C TYR A 37 15.23 -11.01 8.19
N GLY A 38 14.23 -11.52 7.45
CA GLY A 38 13.04 -10.78 7.05
C GLY A 38 12.92 -10.64 5.54
N THR A 39 12.03 -9.75 5.09
CA THR A 39 11.77 -9.55 3.66
C THR A 39 13.03 -9.10 2.94
N ASN A 40 13.36 -9.78 1.85
CA ASN A 40 14.59 -9.51 1.10
C ASN A 40 14.48 -8.23 0.25
N LEU A 41 15.64 -7.65 -0.08
CA LEU A 41 15.74 -6.39 -0.83
C LEU A 41 15.11 -6.45 -2.23
N ASP A 42 15.30 -7.55 -2.96
CA ASP A 42 14.81 -7.71 -4.32
C ASP A 42 13.28 -7.74 -4.37
N TYR A 43 12.67 -8.53 -3.48
CA TYR A 43 11.23 -8.60 -3.32
C TYR A 43 10.65 -7.26 -2.87
N MET A 44 11.28 -6.58 -1.90
CA MET A 44 10.80 -5.25 -1.48
C MET A 44 10.81 -4.24 -2.63
N LYS A 45 11.84 -4.28 -3.49
CA LYS A 45 11.90 -3.43 -4.70
C LYS A 45 10.81 -3.82 -5.69
N GLU A 46 10.58 -5.10 -5.92
CA GLU A 46 9.57 -5.60 -6.84
C GLU A 46 8.16 -5.19 -6.40
N ILE A 47 7.78 -5.48 -5.16
CA ILE A 47 6.44 -5.14 -4.65
C ILE A 47 6.24 -3.62 -4.56
N SER A 48 7.28 -2.86 -4.20
CA SER A 48 7.21 -1.39 -4.18
C SER A 48 7.03 -0.82 -5.58
N LYS A 49 7.69 -1.39 -6.59
CA LYS A 49 7.50 -1.01 -8.00
C LYS A 49 6.07 -1.28 -8.43
N TYR A 50 5.58 -2.51 -8.23
CA TYR A 50 4.20 -2.89 -8.55
C TYR A 50 3.18 -1.94 -7.89
N TRP A 51 3.38 -1.64 -6.61
CA TRP A 51 2.46 -0.79 -5.85
C TRP A 51 2.33 0.62 -6.45
N VAL A 52 3.42 1.20 -6.95
CA VAL A 52 3.38 2.58 -7.47
C VAL A 52 3.11 2.67 -8.98
N SER A 53 3.16 1.56 -9.72
CA SER A 53 2.98 1.54 -11.18
C SER A 53 1.71 0.84 -11.66
N GLU A 54 1.27 -0.21 -10.96
CA GLU A 54 0.22 -1.11 -11.45
C GLU A 54 -0.97 -1.24 -10.49
N PHE A 55 -0.73 -1.08 -9.19
CA PHE A 55 -1.79 -1.18 -8.19
C PHE A 55 -2.78 0.00 -8.27
N ASP A 56 -4.05 -0.30 -8.55
CA ASP A 56 -5.14 0.67 -8.62
C ASP A 56 -5.95 0.68 -7.31
N TRP A 57 -5.60 1.61 -6.41
CA TRP A 57 -6.35 1.82 -5.17
C TRP A 57 -7.85 2.08 -5.42
N ARG A 58 -8.22 2.83 -6.46
CA ARG A 58 -9.62 3.19 -6.73
C ARG A 58 -10.43 1.97 -7.14
N LYS A 59 -9.83 1.01 -7.84
CA LYS A 59 -10.45 -0.30 -8.08
C LYS A 59 -10.72 -1.01 -6.76
N HIS A 60 -9.73 -1.12 -5.87
CA HIS A 60 -9.88 -1.83 -4.60
C HIS A 60 -10.85 -1.14 -3.63
N GLU A 61 -10.84 0.19 -3.56
CA GLU A 61 -11.79 0.97 -2.78
C GLU A 61 -13.24 0.73 -3.22
N LYS A 62 -13.48 0.59 -4.54
CA LYS A 62 -14.79 0.20 -5.05
C LYS A 62 -15.17 -1.21 -4.61
N GLU A 63 -14.26 -2.18 -4.70
CA GLU A 63 -14.51 -3.56 -4.25
C GLU A 63 -14.84 -3.63 -2.75
N ILE A 64 -14.10 -2.91 -1.90
CA ILE A 64 -14.36 -2.84 -0.45
C ILE A 64 -15.76 -2.25 -0.18
N ASN A 65 -16.11 -1.18 -0.89
CA ASN A 65 -17.39 -0.50 -0.72
C ASN A 65 -18.58 -1.22 -1.40
N LYS A 66 -18.37 -2.35 -2.10
CA LYS A 66 -19.49 -3.19 -2.57
C LYS A 66 -20.25 -3.84 -1.42
N PHE A 67 -19.60 -4.00 -0.26
CA PHE A 67 -20.20 -4.59 0.93
C PHE A 67 -20.66 -3.48 1.91
N PRO A 68 -21.74 -3.70 2.67
CA PRO A 68 -22.10 -2.83 3.78
C PRO A 68 -21.02 -2.86 4.88
N ASN A 69 -20.37 -1.72 5.13
CA ASN A 69 -19.40 -1.55 6.21
C ASN A 69 -20.01 -0.72 7.35
N PHE A 70 -19.56 -0.95 8.58
CA PHE A 70 -20.10 -0.28 9.77
C PHE A 70 -19.01 0.02 10.81
N ILE A 71 -19.24 1.03 11.63
CA ILE A 71 -18.46 1.39 12.83
C ILE A 71 -19.41 1.46 14.04
N THR A 72 -18.92 1.25 15.27
CA THR A 72 -19.75 1.24 16.50
C THR A 72 -19.30 2.22 17.57
#